data_AF-A0A7C5MNF9-F1
#
_entry.id   AF-A0A7C5MNF9-F1
#
_cell.length_a   1.000
_cell.length_b   1.000
_cell.length_c   1.000
_cell.angle_alpha   90.00
_cell.angle_beta   90.00
_cell.angle_gamma   90.00
#
_symmetry.space_group_name_H-M   'P 1'
#
loop_
_entity.id
_entity.type
_entity.pdbx_description
1 polymer ?
#
loop_
_entity_poly.entity_id
_entity_poly.type
_entity_poly.pdbx_seq_one_letter_code
_entity_poly.pdbx_strand_id
1 'polypeptide(L)'
;MKLLELRVRALLCSVFILGILSFAPANAQNFDQCLPDCQNDNFTLMGMLPPILLAVPGQPGCSLEVNYGYRNACGLWNDFFIYSIQAIGTCSQSFLTDPNAIMQTATTLLLMSNPPIDMMMNKVGPTKPSCGNVNCVTNWRVSKGSCWKAYGGGLFGPCETSGCCLQPFQICRDFCDNITVQNLAPATGGGCLVAEIGCVTVCQ
;
A
#
# COMPACT_ATOMS: atom_id res chain seq x y z
N MET A 1 -17.62 -57.95 -39.28
CA MET A 1 -17.21 -57.97 -37.85
C MET A 1 -15.79 -57.39 -37.62
N LYS A 2 -15.39 -56.34 -38.38
CA LYS A 2 -14.13 -55.59 -38.20
C LYS A 2 -14.35 -54.07 -38.06
N LEU A 3 -15.61 -53.62 -38.07
CA LEU A 3 -16.00 -52.20 -38.00
C LEU A 3 -16.36 -51.72 -36.59
N LEU A 4 -16.39 -52.63 -35.59
CA LEU A 4 -16.75 -52.29 -34.21
C LEU A 4 -15.54 -51.90 -33.34
N GLU A 5 -14.32 -52.31 -33.70
CA GLU A 5 -13.12 -52.01 -32.90
C GLU A 5 -12.52 -50.63 -33.17
N LEU A 6 -12.86 -49.97 -34.28
CA LEU A 6 -12.31 -48.65 -34.60
C LEU A 6 -12.95 -47.51 -33.80
N ARG A 7 -14.12 -47.71 -33.19
CA ARG A 7 -14.84 -46.66 -32.46
C ARG A 7 -14.45 -46.54 -31.00
N VAL A 8 -13.76 -47.53 -30.44
CA VAL A 8 -13.29 -47.50 -29.04
C VAL A 8 -11.96 -46.73 -28.89
N ARG A 9 -11.16 -46.64 -29.96
CA ARG A 9 -9.91 -45.85 -29.95
C ARG A 9 -10.11 -44.36 -30.21
N ALA A 10 -11.23 -43.97 -30.82
CA ALA A 10 -11.55 -42.57 -31.08
C ALA A 10 -12.14 -41.83 -29.86
N LEU A 11 -12.66 -42.55 -28.86
CA LEU A 11 -13.25 -41.94 -27.66
C LEU A 11 -12.24 -41.69 -26.52
N LEU A 12 -11.05 -42.31 -26.60
CA LEU A 12 -9.99 -42.12 -25.60
C LEU A 12 -9.05 -40.93 -25.89
N CYS A 13 -9.24 -40.26 -27.03
CA CYS A 13 -8.44 -39.09 -27.41
C CYS A 13 -9.13 -37.74 -27.09
N SER A 14 -10.39 -37.75 -26.63
CA SER A 14 -11.20 -36.53 -26.43
C SER A 14 -11.54 -36.20 -24.98
N VAL A 15 -10.95 -36.89 -23.99
CA VAL A 15 -11.18 -36.66 -22.54
C VAL A 15 -9.89 -36.22 -21.83
N PHE A 16 -9.03 -35.46 -22.52
CA PHE A 16 -7.82 -34.87 -21.92
C PHE A 16 -7.57 -33.44 -22.40
N ILE A 17 -8.64 -32.68 -22.69
CA ILE A 17 -8.57 -31.24 -23.03
C ILE A 17 -9.61 -30.47 -22.18
N LEU A 18 -9.74 -30.83 -20.92
CA LEU A 18 -10.57 -30.13 -19.93
C LEU A 18 -9.90 -30.29 -18.57
N GLY A 19 -8.87 -29.49 -18.32
CA GLY A 19 -8.13 -29.63 -17.07
C GLY A 19 -6.88 -28.77 -16.91
N ILE A 20 -6.74 -27.67 -17.64
CA ILE A 20 -5.79 -26.62 -17.25
C ILE A 20 -6.47 -25.28 -17.51
N LEU A 21 -7.47 -24.96 -16.69
CA LEU A 21 -7.59 -23.56 -16.25
C LEU A 21 -6.29 -23.30 -15.51
N SER A 22 -5.30 -22.81 -16.23
CA SER A 22 -4.12 -22.19 -15.66
C SER A 22 -4.66 -21.02 -14.85
N PHE A 23 -4.90 -21.27 -13.57
CA PHE A 23 -4.65 -20.28 -12.55
C PHE A 23 -3.21 -19.84 -12.83
N ALA A 24 -3.06 -18.71 -13.52
CA ALA A 24 -1.81 -18.01 -13.46
C ALA A 24 -1.48 -17.95 -11.95
N PRO A 25 -0.34 -18.50 -11.50
CA PRO A 25 0.08 -18.19 -10.16
C PRO A 25 0.03 -16.67 -10.08
N ALA A 26 -0.67 -16.12 -9.09
CA ALA A 26 -0.54 -14.72 -8.74
C ALA A 26 0.97 -14.47 -8.71
N ASN A 27 1.46 -13.72 -9.70
CA ASN A 27 2.88 -13.57 -9.91
C ASN A 27 3.46 -13.17 -8.55
N ALA A 28 4.39 -13.97 -8.04
CA ALA A 28 5.16 -13.60 -6.86
C ALA A 28 5.80 -12.26 -7.21
N GLN A 29 5.26 -11.20 -6.62
CA GLN A 29 5.60 -9.82 -6.92
C GLN A 29 7.06 -9.64 -6.55
N ASN A 30 7.92 -9.40 -7.54
CA ASN A 30 9.34 -9.17 -7.28
C ASN A 30 9.52 -7.71 -6.84
N PHE A 31 9.47 -7.49 -5.52
CA PHE A 31 9.42 -6.19 -4.84
C PHE A 31 10.80 -5.53 -4.66
N ASP A 32 11.82 -5.92 -5.44
CA ASP A 32 13.26 -5.68 -5.19
C ASP A 32 13.70 -4.22 -4.93
N GLN A 33 12.88 -3.20 -5.24
CA GLN A 33 13.20 -1.78 -5.01
C GLN A 33 12.58 -1.17 -3.73
N CYS A 34 11.67 -1.89 -3.05
CA CYS A 34 11.12 -1.55 -1.72
C CYS A 34 11.19 -2.72 -0.74
N LEU A 35 11.93 -3.76 -1.13
CA LEU A 35 12.39 -4.77 -0.21
C LEU A 35 13.13 -4.08 0.95
N PRO A 36 13.06 -4.70 2.14
CA PRO A 36 13.69 -4.13 3.32
C PRO A 36 15.16 -3.88 3.05
N ASP A 37 15.66 -2.73 3.52
CA ASP A 37 17.10 -2.42 3.50
C ASP A 37 17.91 -3.51 4.25
N CYS A 38 17.22 -4.33 5.06
CA CYS A 38 17.74 -5.49 5.77
C CYS A 38 17.05 -6.80 5.36
N GLN A 39 17.84 -7.83 5.11
CA GLN A 39 17.33 -9.15 4.73
C GLN A 39 16.42 -9.73 5.84
N ASN A 40 15.26 -10.28 5.45
CA ASN A 40 14.24 -10.95 6.28
C ASN A 40 13.21 -10.05 7.02
N ASP A 41 13.28 -8.73 6.89
CA ASP A 41 12.24 -7.84 7.48
C ASP A 41 11.07 -7.63 6.52
N ASN A 42 10.35 -8.71 6.25
CA ASN A 42 9.16 -8.65 5.40
C ASN A 42 8.07 -7.80 6.07
N PHE A 43 7.28 -7.08 5.27
CA PHE A 43 6.05 -6.48 5.76
C PHE A 43 5.16 -7.56 6.36
N THR A 44 4.59 -7.28 7.54
CA THR A 44 3.59 -8.14 8.16
C THR A 44 2.50 -8.44 7.13
N LEU A 45 2.19 -9.73 6.97
CA LEU A 45 1.52 -10.29 5.80
C LEU A 45 0.37 -9.43 5.28
N MET A 46 0.53 -9.03 4.03
CA MET A 46 -0.44 -8.30 3.20
C MET A 46 -1.84 -8.93 3.37
N GLY A 47 -2.83 -8.16 3.81
CA GLY A 47 -4.22 -8.61 3.94
C GLY A 47 -4.61 -9.30 5.26
N MET A 48 -3.69 -9.46 6.22
CA MET A 48 -4.04 -9.92 7.56
C MET A 48 -4.49 -8.79 8.51
N LEU A 49 -4.17 -7.54 8.18
CA LEU A 49 -4.65 -6.38 8.92
C LEU A 49 -5.97 -5.92 8.33
N PRO A 50 -6.96 -5.57 9.17
CA PRO A 50 -8.14 -4.89 8.68
C PRO A 50 -7.74 -3.55 8.04
N PRO A 51 -8.35 -3.16 6.92
CA PRO A 51 -8.18 -1.82 6.38
C PRO A 51 -8.52 -0.76 7.43
N ILE A 52 -7.82 0.36 7.40
CA ILE A 52 -8.13 1.49 8.29
C ILE A 52 -8.97 2.52 7.55
N LEU A 53 -10.04 3.00 8.21
CA LEU A 53 -10.91 4.04 7.68
C LEU A 53 -10.50 5.41 8.25
N LEU A 54 -10.13 6.34 7.37
CA LEU A 54 -9.57 7.64 7.71
C LEU A 54 -10.44 8.76 7.14
N ALA A 55 -11.02 9.61 8.01
CA ALA A 55 -11.84 10.73 7.58
C ALA A 55 -10.98 11.82 6.90
N VAL A 56 -11.43 12.35 5.76
CA VAL A 56 -10.70 13.39 5.03
C VAL A 56 -11.04 14.78 5.56
N PRO A 57 -10.06 15.54 6.10
CA PRO A 57 -10.32 16.89 6.61
C PRO A 57 -10.89 17.81 5.52
N GLY A 58 -11.92 18.58 5.87
CA GLY A 58 -12.55 19.52 4.93
C GLY A 58 -13.48 18.88 3.89
N GLN A 59 -13.68 17.56 3.89
CA GLN A 59 -14.63 16.87 3.03
C GLN A 59 -15.64 16.06 3.87
N PRO A 60 -16.72 16.68 4.37
CA PRO A 60 -17.75 15.98 5.14
C PRO A 60 -18.31 14.77 4.39
N GLY A 61 -18.31 13.61 5.04
CA GLY A 61 -18.79 12.35 4.46
C GLY A 61 -17.79 11.65 3.53
N CYS A 62 -16.57 12.16 3.35
CA CYS A 62 -15.50 11.49 2.62
C CYS A 62 -14.52 10.81 3.58
N SER A 63 -14.25 9.54 3.32
CA SER A 63 -13.23 8.76 4.04
C SER A 63 -12.37 7.97 3.07
N LEU A 64 -11.14 7.66 3.49
CA LEU A 64 -10.23 6.77 2.79
C LEU A 64 -10.13 5.47 3.59
N GLU A 65 -10.52 4.35 2.98
CA GLU A 65 -10.18 3.02 3.45
C GLU A 65 -8.81 2.65 2.89
N VAL A 66 -7.81 2.55 3.76
CA VAL A 66 -6.43 2.30 3.38
C VAL A 66 -6.06 0.87 3.73
N ASN A 67 -5.67 0.11 2.70
CA ASN A 67 -5.06 -1.20 2.86
C ASN A 67 -3.56 -1.01 3.02
N TYR A 68 -3.01 -1.42 4.15
CA TYR A 68 -1.61 -1.20 4.48
C TYR A 68 -0.98 -2.38 5.20
N GLY A 69 0.35 -2.42 5.18
CA GLY A 69 1.17 -3.31 6.00
C GLY A 69 2.20 -2.49 6.75
N TYR A 70 2.84 -3.10 7.73
CA TYR A 70 3.93 -2.47 8.46
C TYR A 70 5.06 -3.46 8.72
N ARG A 71 6.26 -2.93 8.98
CA ARG A 71 7.41 -3.69 9.50
C ARG A 71 8.25 -2.79 10.40
N ASN A 72 9.07 -3.43 11.22
CA ASN A 72 10.24 -2.81 11.79
C ASN A 72 11.46 -3.26 10.96
N ALA A 73 12.01 -2.37 10.15
CA ALA A 73 13.15 -2.66 9.29
C ALA A 73 14.46 -2.35 10.02
N CYS A 74 15.38 -3.31 10.01
CA CYS A 74 16.72 -3.23 10.59
C CYS A 74 16.75 -2.99 12.10
N GLY A 75 15.64 -3.15 12.84
CA GLY A 75 15.57 -2.71 14.24
C GLY A 75 15.49 -1.18 14.39
N LEU A 76 15.49 -0.42 13.29
CA LEU A 76 15.71 1.03 13.27
C LEU A 76 14.49 1.78 12.74
N TRP A 77 13.94 1.31 11.63
CA TRP A 77 12.92 2.02 10.87
C TRP A 77 11.55 1.42 11.06
N ASN A 78 10.57 2.29 11.18
CA ASN A 78 9.16 1.98 11.21
C ASN A 78 8.60 2.25 9.82
N ASP A 79 8.35 1.18 9.06
CA ASP A 79 7.89 1.31 7.69
C ASP A 79 6.42 0.94 7.59
N PHE A 80 5.63 1.79 6.94
CA PHE A 80 4.35 1.40 6.37
C PHE A 80 4.50 1.06 4.89
N PHE A 81 3.69 0.15 4.39
CA PHE A 81 3.49 -0.08 2.97
C PHE A 81 2.02 0.15 2.63
N ILE A 82 1.72 0.99 1.64
CA ILE A 82 0.34 1.24 1.19
C ILE A 82 0.05 0.41 -0.06
N TYR A 83 -0.90 -0.54 0.04
CA TYR A 83 -1.28 -1.44 -1.06
C TYR A 83 -2.31 -0.83 -1.99
N SER A 84 -3.37 -0.28 -1.40
CA SER A 84 -4.49 0.32 -2.13
C SER A 84 -5.23 1.30 -1.22
N ILE A 85 -5.96 2.21 -1.85
CA ILE A 85 -6.78 3.20 -1.17
C ILE A 85 -8.15 3.18 -1.84
N GLN A 86 -9.21 3.08 -1.04
CA GLN A 86 -10.58 3.17 -1.50
C GLN A 86 -11.21 4.43 -0.90
N ALA A 87 -11.63 5.36 -1.76
CA ALA A 87 -12.44 6.49 -1.34
C ALA A 87 -13.89 6.04 -1.10
N ILE A 88 -14.42 6.34 0.08
CA ILE A 88 -15.76 5.95 0.52
C ILE A 88 -16.56 7.21 0.84
N GLY A 89 -17.82 7.21 0.41
CA GLY A 89 -18.77 8.29 0.66
C GLY A 89 -18.67 9.44 -0.34
N THR A 90 -18.90 10.67 0.12
CA THR A 90 -19.05 11.86 -0.73
C THR A 90 -17.74 12.65 -0.84
N CYS A 91 -16.80 12.11 -1.60
CA CYS A 91 -15.54 12.77 -1.91
C CYS A 91 -15.67 13.70 -3.13
N SER A 92 -14.94 14.82 -3.13
CA SER A 92 -14.98 15.76 -4.25
C SER A 92 -14.38 15.16 -5.53
N GLN A 93 -14.94 15.50 -6.70
CA GLN A 93 -14.48 14.93 -7.96
C GLN A 93 -13.03 15.30 -8.32
N SER A 94 -12.59 16.51 -7.94
CA SER A 94 -11.19 16.94 -8.10
C SER A 94 -10.24 16.08 -7.27
N PHE A 95 -10.65 15.70 -6.06
CA PHE A 95 -9.87 14.79 -5.22
C PHE A 95 -9.85 13.37 -5.80
N LEU A 96 -10.98 12.87 -6.30
CA LEU A 96 -11.10 11.53 -6.87
C LEU A 96 -10.38 11.34 -8.22
N THR A 97 -9.88 12.41 -8.83
CA THR A 97 -9.18 12.37 -10.12
C THR A 97 -7.67 12.60 -9.99
N ASP A 98 -7.18 12.79 -8.77
CA ASP A 98 -5.77 13.04 -8.48
C ASP A 98 -5.19 11.93 -7.59
N PRO A 99 -4.59 10.88 -8.18
CA PRO A 99 -3.93 9.81 -7.43
C PRO A 99 -2.81 10.32 -6.51
N ASN A 100 -2.13 11.41 -6.86
CA ASN A 100 -1.07 11.97 -6.04
C ASN A 100 -1.65 12.64 -4.78
N ALA A 101 -2.70 13.45 -4.93
CA ALA A 101 -3.40 14.04 -3.78
C ALA A 101 -4.00 12.98 -2.85
N ILE A 102 -4.60 11.92 -3.41
CA ILE A 102 -5.14 10.79 -2.65
C ILE A 102 -4.02 10.08 -1.88
N MET A 103 -2.91 9.77 -2.54
CA MET A 103 -1.77 9.10 -1.91
C MET A 103 -1.14 9.93 -0.79
N GLN A 104 -0.92 11.23 -1.01
CA GLN A 104 -0.39 12.14 0.00
C GLN A 104 -1.33 12.23 1.21
N THR A 105 -2.63 12.39 0.96
CA THR A 105 -3.65 12.47 2.02
C THR A 105 -3.70 11.17 2.82
N ALA A 106 -3.76 10.01 2.15
CA ALA A 106 -3.76 8.71 2.81
C ALA A 106 -2.51 8.48 3.65
N THR A 107 -1.32 8.83 3.11
CA THR A 107 -0.05 8.72 3.81
C THR A 107 -0.05 9.54 5.10
N THR A 108 -0.41 10.82 5.01
CA THR A 108 -0.47 11.72 6.16
C THR A 108 -1.47 11.22 7.20
N LEU A 109 -2.69 10.88 6.79
CA LEU A 109 -3.73 10.41 7.70
C LEU A 109 -3.37 9.06 8.33
N LEU A 110 -2.72 8.16 7.60
CA LEU A 110 -2.26 6.87 8.13
C LEU A 110 -1.23 7.09 9.25
N LEU A 111 -0.23 7.93 9.00
CA LEU A 111 0.79 8.29 10.00
C LEU A 111 0.19 9.01 11.22
N MET A 112 -0.80 9.89 11.00
CA MET A 112 -1.51 10.60 12.08
C MET A 112 -2.45 9.69 12.89
N SER A 113 -3.08 8.72 12.24
CA SER A 113 -4.03 7.80 12.90
C SER A 113 -3.34 6.89 13.92
N ASN A 114 -2.01 6.80 13.86
CA ASN A 114 -1.19 6.08 14.83
C ASN A 114 -1.72 4.65 15.09
N PRO A 115 -2.08 3.87 14.04
CA PRO A 115 -2.74 2.58 14.20
C PRO A 115 -1.80 1.65 14.95
N PRO A 116 -2.33 0.85 15.88
CA PRO A 116 -1.80 0.64 17.23
C PRO A 116 -0.26 0.61 17.29
N ILE A 117 0.32 1.81 17.30
CA ILE A 117 1.74 2.07 17.54
C ILE A 117 2.15 1.55 18.93
N ASP A 118 1.17 1.43 19.84
CA ASP A 118 1.34 0.87 21.18
C ASP A 118 1.41 -0.66 21.23
N MET A 119 0.84 -1.41 20.26
CA MET A 119 0.76 -2.88 20.35
C MET A 119 1.86 -3.60 19.57
N MET A 120 2.47 -3.00 18.55
CA MET A 120 3.22 -3.76 17.54
C MET A 120 4.69 -3.37 17.41
N MET A 121 5.10 -2.21 17.91
CA MET A 121 6.50 -1.75 17.86
C MET A 121 6.89 -1.13 19.20
N ASN A 122 7.42 -1.96 20.10
CA ASN A 122 7.94 -1.56 21.43
C ASN A 122 8.53 -0.13 21.42
N LYS A 123 7.77 0.87 21.89
CA LYS A 123 8.20 2.23 22.23
C LYS A 123 8.90 3.06 21.13
N VAL A 124 8.30 3.28 19.95
CA VAL A 124 8.94 4.20 18.97
C VAL A 124 8.00 5.16 18.21
N GLY A 125 6.80 5.39 18.74
CA GLY A 125 6.07 6.63 18.47
C GLY A 125 6.59 7.76 19.37
N PRO A 126 6.43 9.04 19.00
CA PRO A 126 6.74 10.13 19.91
C PRO A 126 5.78 10.02 21.11
N THR A 127 6.33 9.74 22.29
CA THR A 127 5.55 9.71 23.53
C THR A 127 5.00 11.09 23.82
N LYS A 128 3.80 11.15 24.39
CA LYS A 128 3.21 12.40 24.87
C LYS A 128 4.18 13.06 25.86
N PRO A 129 4.69 14.25 25.57
CA PRO A 129 5.58 14.97 26.48
C PRO A 129 4.82 15.39 27.74
N SER A 130 5.52 15.63 28.85
CA SER A 130 4.90 15.91 30.14
C SER A 130 4.49 17.38 30.37
N CYS A 131 5.08 18.35 29.65
CA CYS A 131 4.77 19.79 29.80
C CYS A 131 5.17 20.57 28.55
N GLY A 132 4.22 21.09 27.75
CA GLY A 132 4.42 22.15 26.73
C GLY A 132 5.43 21.88 25.59
N ASN A 133 6.18 20.79 25.65
CA ASN A 133 7.18 20.42 24.67
C ASN A 133 6.52 19.64 23.52
N VAL A 134 7.25 19.54 22.41
CA VAL A 134 6.93 18.65 21.30
C VAL A 134 7.96 17.54 21.28
N ASN A 135 7.52 16.30 21.16
CA ASN A 135 8.40 15.14 20.98
C ASN A 135 8.34 14.71 19.51
N CYS A 136 9.49 14.60 18.85
CA CYS A 136 9.59 14.25 17.44
C CYS A 136 10.45 13.01 17.23
N VAL A 137 10.02 12.12 16.33
CA VAL A 137 10.78 10.95 15.89
C VAL A 137 10.92 10.98 14.37
N THR A 138 12.05 10.53 13.84
CA THR A 138 12.41 10.63 12.42
C THR A 138 12.66 9.28 11.76
N ASN A 139 12.40 8.19 12.47
CA ASN A 139 12.64 6.83 12.00
C ASN A 139 11.43 6.22 11.30
N TRP A 140 10.52 7.03 10.77
CA TRP A 140 9.32 6.58 10.07
C TRP A 140 9.49 6.72 8.56
N ARG A 141 9.05 5.71 7.82
CA ARG A 141 9.05 5.75 6.36
C ARG A 141 7.76 5.15 5.81
N VAL A 142 7.38 5.60 4.62
CA VAL A 142 6.26 5.02 3.89
C VAL A 142 6.76 4.53 2.54
N SER A 143 6.50 3.24 2.29
CA SER A 143 6.74 2.58 1.03
C SER A 143 5.45 2.50 0.21
N LYS A 144 5.57 2.76 -1.08
CA LYS A 144 4.44 2.78 -2.02
C LYS A 144 4.95 2.57 -3.45
N GLY A 145 4.07 2.09 -4.33
CA GLY A 145 4.38 2.00 -5.77
C GLY A 145 4.66 3.38 -6.38
N SER A 146 5.50 3.44 -7.43
CA SER A 146 5.95 4.68 -8.04
C SER A 146 4.89 5.38 -8.89
N CYS A 147 4.05 4.59 -9.55
CA CYS A 147 2.92 5.06 -10.34
C CYS A 147 1.61 4.59 -9.72
N TRP A 148 0.60 5.45 -9.66
CA TRP A 148 -0.75 5.10 -9.22
C TRP A 148 -1.80 5.58 -10.20
N LYS A 149 -2.93 4.88 -10.25
CA LYS A 149 -4.10 5.29 -11.03
C LYS A 149 -5.40 5.03 -10.27
N ALA A 150 -6.46 5.67 -10.76
CA ALA A 150 -7.83 5.38 -10.35
C ALA A 150 -8.41 4.25 -11.23
N TYR A 151 -8.90 3.17 -10.61
CA TYR A 151 -9.48 2.01 -11.30
C TYR A 151 -11.01 2.11 -11.47
N GLY A 152 -11.63 3.18 -10.96
CA GLY A 152 -13.07 3.36 -10.91
C GLY A 152 -13.66 3.04 -9.53
N GLY A 153 -14.87 3.53 -9.27
CA GLY A 153 -15.56 3.32 -7.99
C GLY A 153 -14.86 3.90 -6.77
N GLY A 154 -13.89 4.81 -6.95
CA GLY A 154 -13.07 5.38 -5.87
C GLY A 154 -11.86 4.53 -5.49
N LEU A 155 -11.56 3.45 -6.22
CA LEU A 155 -10.39 2.59 -5.97
C LEU A 155 -9.13 3.19 -6.61
N PHE A 156 -8.06 3.28 -5.82
CA PHE A 156 -6.73 3.67 -6.23
C PHE A 156 -5.74 2.57 -5.90
N GLY A 157 -4.81 2.34 -6.81
CA GLY A 157 -3.76 1.33 -6.64
C GLY A 157 -2.54 1.61 -7.51
N PRO A 158 -1.44 0.90 -7.25
CA PRO A 158 -0.24 1.01 -8.06
C PRO A 158 -0.52 0.52 -9.49
N CYS A 159 0.13 1.12 -10.47
CA CYS A 159 0.07 0.67 -11.87
C CYS A 159 1.02 -0.50 -12.14
N GLU A 160 2.13 -0.54 -11.41
CA GLU A 160 3.14 -1.59 -11.51
C GLU A 160 3.57 -2.05 -10.11
N THR A 161 4.07 -3.27 -10.03
CA THR A 161 4.54 -3.85 -8.77
C THR A 161 6.05 -3.74 -8.58
N SER A 162 6.79 -3.41 -9.65
CA SER A 162 8.26 -3.37 -9.68
C SER A 162 8.85 -2.00 -9.34
N GLY A 163 8.18 -0.92 -9.74
CA GLY A 163 8.57 0.45 -9.43
C GLY A 163 7.94 0.90 -8.12
N CYS A 164 8.77 1.27 -7.14
CA CYS A 164 8.28 1.77 -5.87
C CYS A 164 9.30 2.74 -5.24
N CYS A 165 8.86 3.48 -4.24
CA CYS A 165 9.71 4.38 -3.48
C CYS A 165 9.50 4.24 -1.98
N LEU A 166 10.51 4.70 -1.26
CA LEU A 166 10.53 4.79 0.20
C LEU A 166 10.73 6.26 0.59
N GLN A 167 9.81 6.79 1.38
CA GLN A 167 9.77 8.21 1.73
C GLN A 167 9.90 8.40 3.25
N PRO A 168 10.88 9.16 3.75
CA PRO A 168 11.08 9.37 5.18
C PRO A 168 10.23 10.49 5.76
N PHE A 169 9.74 10.30 6.98
CA PHE A 169 8.88 11.23 7.68
C PHE A 169 9.38 11.51 9.11
N GLN A 170 9.15 12.74 9.55
CA GLN A 170 9.17 13.10 10.96
C GLN A 170 7.74 13.12 11.46
N ILE A 171 7.52 12.46 12.59
CA ILE A 171 6.26 12.49 13.32
C ILE A 171 6.51 13.18 14.64
N CYS A 172 5.74 14.22 14.93
CA CYS A 172 5.80 14.92 16.20
C CYS A 172 4.47 14.78 16.94
N ARG A 173 4.54 14.68 18.27
CA ARG A 173 3.38 14.71 19.17
C ARG A 173 3.59 15.79 20.22
N ASP A 174 2.60 16.66 20.37
CA ASP A 174 2.62 17.72 21.38
C ASP A 174 1.95 17.28 22.70
N PHE A 175 1.98 18.17 23.69
CA PHE A 175 1.35 17.95 25.00
C PHE A 175 -0.18 17.82 24.95
N CYS A 176 -0.82 18.31 23.89
CA CYS A 176 -2.26 18.19 23.67
C CYS A 176 -2.63 16.90 22.92
N ASP A 177 -1.65 16.03 22.62
CA ASP A 177 -1.81 14.82 21.80
C ASP A 177 -2.08 15.11 20.32
N ASN A 178 -1.80 16.34 19.86
CA ASN A 178 -1.83 16.64 18.44
C ASN A 178 -0.62 16.01 17.77
N ILE A 179 -0.87 15.29 16.68
CA ILE A 179 0.16 14.68 15.85
C ILE A 179 0.37 15.53 14.60
N THR A 180 1.64 15.85 14.32
CA THR A 180 2.03 16.45 13.05
C THR A 180 2.96 15.51 12.30
N VAL A 181 2.85 15.53 10.97
CA VAL A 181 3.62 14.69 10.07
C VAL A 181 4.31 15.60 9.06
N GLN A 182 5.63 15.50 8.98
CA GLN A 182 6.44 16.26 8.04
C GLN A 182 7.23 15.30 7.15
N ASN A 183 7.15 15.49 5.84
CA ASN A 183 8.05 14.81 4.92
C ASN A 183 9.48 15.35 5.07
N LEU A 184 10.46 14.48 5.30
CA LEU A 184 11.85 14.86 5.54
C LEU A 184 12.69 14.96 4.27
N ALA A 185 12.34 14.20 3.23
CA ALA A 185 13.09 14.18 1.97
C ALA A 185 12.20 13.69 0.82
N PRO A 186 12.56 14.01 -0.44
CA PRO A 186 11.96 13.33 -1.58
C PRO A 186 12.06 11.82 -1.45
N ALA A 187 11.09 11.10 -1.97
CA ALA A 187 11.11 9.66 -1.92
C ALA A 187 12.34 9.11 -2.69
N THR A 188 13.04 8.15 -2.10
CA THR A 188 14.12 7.41 -2.76
C THR A 188 13.55 6.16 -3.41
N GLY A 189 13.77 5.95 -4.70
CA GLY A 189 13.28 4.78 -5.43
C GLY A 189 12.69 5.13 -6.81
N GLY A 190 12.33 4.09 -7.56
CA GLY A 190 12.13 4.12 -9.02
C GLY A 190 11.22 5.22 -9.56
N GLY A 191 11.50 5.66 -10.79
CA GLY A 191 10.60 6.55 -11.54
C GLY A 191 9.34 5.80 -11.98
N CYS A 192 8.34 6.55 -12.44
CA CYS A 192 7.18 5.93 -13.07
C CYS A 192 7.57 5.43 -14.47
N LEU A 193 7.83 4.13 -14.60
CA LEU A 193 8.40 3.55 -15.83
C LEU A 193 7.34 3.22 -16.88
N VAL A 194 6.06 3.20 -16.49
CA VAL A 194 4.97 2.80 -17.36
C VAL A 194 4.24 4.03 -17.92
N ALA A 195 4.24 4.17 -19.24
CA ALA A 195 3.39 5.09 -19.97
C ALA A 195 1.95 4.54 -20.12
N GLU A 196 1.36 4.03 -19.05
CA GLU A 196 -0.03 3.59 -19.06
C GLU A 196 -0.95 4.80 -18.86
N ILE A 197 -2.03 4.86 -19.64
CA ILE A 197 -3.01 5.94 -19.57
C ILE A 197 -3.61 6.00 -18.16
N GLY A 198 -3.55 7.19 -17.54
CA GLY A 198 -4.10 7.43 -16.21
C GLY A 198 -3.16 7.11 -15.05
N CYS A 199 -1.96 6.61 -15.32
CA CYS A 199 -0.91 6.45 -14.31
C CYS A 199 -0.19 7.76 -14.03
N VAL A 200 -0.08 8.09 -12.75
CA VAL A 200 0.54 9.33 -12.25
C VAL A 200 1.64 8.96 -11.26
N THR A 201 2.78 9.63 -11.36
CA THR A 201 3.88 9.51 -10.39
C THR A 201 3.45 10.05 -9.03
N VAL A 202 3.61 9.25 -7.97
CA VAL A 202 3.28 9.66 -6.58
C VAL A 202 4.48 9.66 -5.63
N CYS A 203 5.66 9.35 -6.18
CA CYS A 203 6.95 9.35 -5.50
C CYS A 203 7.70 10.66 -5.75
N GLN A 204 7.09 11.77 -5.33
CA GLN A 204 7.65 13.13 -5.41
C GLN A 204 7.95 13.65 -4.01
#